data_AF-A0AAV0XWT2-F1
#
_entry.id   AF-A0AAV0XWT2-F1
#
_cell.length_a   1.000
_cell.length_b   1.000
_cell.length_c   1.000
_cell.angle_alpha   90.00
_cell.angle_beta   90.00
_cell.angle_gamma   90.00
#
_symmetry.space_group_name_H-M   'P 1'
#
loop_
_entity.id
_entity.type
_entity.pdbx_description
1 polymer ?
#
loop_
_entity_poly.entity_id
_entity_poly.type
_entity_poly.pdbx_seq_one_letter_code
_entity_poly.pdbx_strand_id
1 'polypeptide(L)'
;MLHPILLLIVKVNSCLQAEELNLLTSTNLIQSLKQKLYQLRSDTTFFNDIYRDTVKHCGENNVAIPEVRKRKISTKIDYSANNQYFADTKEEELRV
;
A
#
# COMPACT_ATOMS: atom_id res chain seq x y z
N MET A 1 -15.09 -4.42 8.35
CA MET A 1 -15.28 -3.02 7.91
C MET A 1 -14.89 -2.92 6.44
N LEU A 2 -15.63 -2.16 5.62
CA LEU A 2 -15.22 -1.91 4.24
C LEU A 2 -13.88 -1.17 4.21
N HIS A 3 -12.99 -1.58 3.31
CA HIS A 3 -11.67 -0.97 3.15
C HIS A 3 -11.81 0.52 2.77
N PRO A 4 -11.05 1.46 3.36
CA PRO A 4 -11.17 2.91 3.11
C PRO A 4 -11.07 3.30 1.62
N ILE A 5 -10.21 2.60 0.87
CA ILE A 5 -10.09 2.75 -0.60
C ILE A 5 -11.42 2.45 -1.30
N LEU A 6 -12.12 1.37 -0.90
CA LEU A 6 -13.37 0.98 -1.51
C LEU A 6 -14.47 2.01 -1.25
N LEU A 7 -14.51 2.59 -0.04
CA LEU A 7 -15.45 3.66 0.32
C LEU A 7 -15.21 4.93 -0.51
N LEU A 8 -13.94 5.31 -0.73
CA LEU A 8 -13.57 6.44 -1.59
C LEU A 8 -14.02 6.24 -3.04
N ILE A 9 -13.82 5.03 -3.59
CA ILE A 9 -14.26 4.69 -4.95
C ILE A 9 -15.78 4.76 -5.06
N VAL A 10 -16.50 4.14 -4.13
CA VAL A 10 -17.98 4.13 -4.12
C VAL A 10 -18.54 5.55 -4.01
N LYS A 11 -17.94 6.41 -3.18
CA LYS A 11 -18.37 7.80 -3.03
C LYS A 11 -18.21 8.58 -4.33
N VAL A 12 -17.04 8.49 -4.96
CA VAL A 12 -16.79 9.19 -6.24
C VAL A 12 -17.68 8.65 -7.35
N ASN A 13 -17.86 7.33 -7.43
CA ASN A 13 -18.79 6.72 -8.38
C ASN A 13 -20.23 7.25 -8.20
N SER A 14 -20.70 7.35 -6.95
CA SER A 14 -22.03 7.91 -6.67
C SER A 14 -22.15 9.37 -7.11
N CYS A 15 -21.11 10.18 -6.90
CA CYS A 15 -21.08 11.56 -7.36
C CYS A 15 -21.07 11.67 -8.89
N LEU A 16 -20.39 10.76 -9.59
CA LEU A 16 -20.33 10.74 -11.07
C LEU A 16 -21.67 10.39 -11.73
N GLN A 17 -22.57 9.75 -11.00
CA GLN A 17 -23.90 9.36 -11.47
C GLN A 17 -24.97 10.43 -11.21
N ALA A 18 -24.60 11.60 -10.70
CA ALA A 18 -25.55 12.69 -10.46
C ALA A 18 -26.04 13.32 -11.77
N GLU A 19 -27.35 13.55 -11.88
CA GLU A 19 -28.01 14.04 -13.10
C GLU A 19 -27.52 15.42 -13.56
N GLU A 20 -27.11 16.30 -12.64
CA GLU A 20 -26.69 17.67 -12.94
C GLU A 20 -25.16 17.87 -12.93
N LEU A 21 -24.38 16.80 -13.10
CA LEU A 21 -22.93 16.88 -13.01
C LEU A 21 -22.30 17.47 -14.27
N ASN A 22 -21.58 18.58 -14.12
CA ASN A 22 -20.79 19.15 -15.23
C ASN A 22 -19.42 18.47 -15.39
N LEU A 23 -18.89 18.51 -16.62
CA LEU A 23 -17.65 17.83 -17.01
C LEU A 23 -16.42 18.27 -16.19
N LEU A 24 -16.31 19.56 -15.84
CA LEU A 24 -15.20 20.08 -15.07
C LEU A 24 -15.20 19.48 -13.65
N THR A 25 -16.36 19.43 -13.01
CA THR A 25 -16.53 18.82 -11.70
C THR A 25 -16.24 17.31 -11.75
N SER A 26 -16.71 16.59 -12.76
CA SER A 26 -16.39 15.16 -12.96
C SER A 26 -14.88 14.92 -13.05
N THR A 27 -14.18 15.74 -13.84
CA THR A 27 -12.74 15.63 -14.05
C THR A 27 -11.97 15.90 -12.75
N ASN A 28 -12.40 16.91 -11.99
CA ASN A 28 -11.80 17.21 -10.69
C ASN A 28 -12.04 16.10 -9.65
N LEU A 29 -13.21 15.47 -9.64
CA LEU A 29 -13.50 14.33 -8.77
C LEU A 29 -12.60 13.13 -9.07
N ILE A 30 -12.42 12.79 -10.34
CA ILE A 30 -11.52 11.70 -10.76
C ILE A 30 -10.06 12.03 -10.42
N GLN A 31 -9.62 13.26 -10.69
CA GLN A 31 -8.25 13.69 -10.38
C GLN A 31 -7.98 13.64 -8.86
N SER A 32 -8.94 14.09 -8.06
CA SER A 32 -8.86 14.04 -6.60
C SER A 32 -8.83 12.61 -6.07
N LEU A 33 -9.64 11.71 -6.64
CA LEU A 33 -9.61 10.29 -6.32
C LEU A 33 -8.23 9.70 -6.61
N LYS A 34 -7.68 9.95 -7.80
CA LYS A 34 -6.35 9.46 -8.19
C LYS A 34 -5.27 9.93 -7.22
N GLN A 35 -5.27 11.21 -6.86
CA GLN A 35 -4.32 11.76 -5.89
C GLN A 35 -4.47 11.13 -4.51
N LYS A 36 -5.71 10.94 -4.03
CA LYS A 36 -5.96 10.31 -2.73
C LYS A 36 -5.57 8.84 -2.69
N LEU A 37 -5.80 8.10 -3.77
CA LEU A 37 -5.35 6.71 -3.90
C LEU A 37 -3.83 6.62 -3.94
N TYR A 38 -3.17 7.55 -4.64
CA TYR A 38 -1.72 7.64 -4.65
C TYR A 38 -1.19 7.96 -3.25
N GLN A 39 -1.77 8.95 -2.57
CA GLN A 39 -1.43 9.28 -1.18
C GLN A 39 -1.58 8.06 -0.29
N LEU A 40 -2.74 7.38 -0.29
CA LEU A 40 -2.97 6.18 0.54
C LEU A 40 -1.99 5.04 0.23
N ARG A 41 -1.59 4.87 -1.04
CA ARG A 41 -0.59 3.88 -1.43
C ARG A 41 0.83 4.26 -1.00
N SER A 42 1.13 5.56 -1.04
CA SER A 42 2.43 6.11 -0.66
C SER A 42 2.50 6.54 0.81
N ASP A 43 1.40 6.39 1.56
CA ASP A 43 1.31 6.84 2.94
C ASP A 43 2.11 5.90 3.82
N THR A 44 3.35 6.31 4.03
CA THR A 44 4.31 5.61 4.87
C THR A 44 3.78 5.47 6.29
N THR A 45 2.96 6.43 6.75
CA THR A 45 2.41 6.43 8.11
C THR A 45 1.36 5.33 8.31
N PHE A 46 0.46 5.12 7.35
CA PHE A 46 -0.54 4.06 7.45
C PHE A 46 0.08 2.66 7.52
N PHE A 47 1.09 2.40 6.68
CA PHE A 47 1.84 1.14 6.75
C PHE A 47 2.58 1.00 8.09
N ASN A 48 3.28 2.05 8.53
CA ASN A 48 4.03 2.03 9.80
C ASN A 48 3.10 1.77 10.99
N ASP A 49 1.92 2.40 11.01
CA ASP A 49 0.95 2.25 12.09
C ASP A 49 0.39 0.82 12.13
N ILE A 50 -0.03 0.28 10.98
CA ILE A 50 -0.50 -1.12 10.89
C ILE A 50 0.60 -2.10 11.29
N TYR A 51 1.82 -1.89 10.79
CA TYR A 51 2.95 -2.76 11.10
C TYR A 51 3.24 -2.74 12.62
N ARG A 52 3.31 -1.55 13.21
CA ARG A 52 3.53 -1.38 14.66
C ARG A 52 2.43 -2.03 15.49
N ASP A 53 1.17 -1.81 15.15
CA ASP A 53 0.02 -2.40 15.87
C ASP A 53 0.01 -3.92 15.74
N THR A 54 0.37 -4.45 14.56
CA THR A 54 0.49 -5.90 14.33
C THR A 54 1.62 -6.50 15.14
N VAL A 55 2.81 -5.89 15.14
CA VAL A 55 3.96 -6.32 15.96
C VAL A 55 3.61 -6.32 17.44
N LYS A 56 2.90 -5.28 17.90
CA LYS A 56 2.41 -5.18 19.27
C LYS A 56 1.47 -6.34 19.61
N HIS A 57 0.48 -6.61 18.77
CA HIS A 57 -0.45 -7.73 18.98
C HIS A 57 0.24 -9.09 18.91
N CYS A 58 1.23 -9.28 18.05
CA CYS A 58 2.05 -10.49 18.04
C CYS A 58 2.78 -10.67 19.37
N GLY A 59 3.38 -9.60 19.90
CA GLY A 59 4.02 -9.60 21.22
C GLY A 59 3.04 -9.94 22.36
N GLU A 60 1.87 -9.31 22.38
CA GLU A 60 0.80 -9.56 23.37
C GLU A 60 0.32 -11.02 23.35
N ASN A 61 0.31 -11.65 22.16
CA ASN A 61 -0.16 -13.03 21.97
C ASN A 61 0.99 -14.06 21.95
N ASN A 62 2.23 -13.68 22.27
CA ASN A 62 3.43 -14.52 22.18
C ASN A 62 3.61 -15.20 20.80
N VAL A 63 3.20 -14.53 19.73
CA VAL A 63 3.39 -14.97 18.35
C VAL A 63 4.77 -14.51 17.88
N ALA A 64 5.64 -15.46 17.55
CA ALA A 64 6.96 -15.16 17.02
C ALA A 64 6.87 -14.52 15.63
N ILE A 65 7.54 -13.38 15.45
CA ILE A 65 7.65 -12.74 14.14
C ILE A 65 8.73 -13.49 13.35
N PRO A 66 8.43 -13.96 12.12
CA PRO A 66 9.39 -14.70 11.32
C PRO A 66 10.52 -13.80 10.82
N GLU A 67 11.72 -14.36 10.76
CA GLU A 67 12.90 -13.73 10.18
C GLU A 67 12.72 -13.44 8.68
N VAL A 68 13.54 -12.52 8.17
CA VAL A 68 13.54 -12.14 6.75
C VAL A 68 13.93 -13.34 5.87
N ARG A 69 13.11 -13.63 4.85
CA ARG A 69 13.35 -14.78 3.98
C ARG A 69 14.42 -14.44 2.93
N LYS A 70 15.60 -15.05 3.05
CA LYS A 70 16.63 -14.99 2.00
C LYS A 70 16.16 -15.77 0.78
N ARG A 71 15.68 -15.06 -0.25
CA ARG A 71 15.25 -15.67 -1.53
C ARG A 71 16.46 -16.22 -2.29
N LYS A 72 16.28 -17.34 -2.98
CA LYS A 72 17.29 -17.84 -3.92
C LYS A 72 17.44 -16.84 -5.07
N ILE A 73 18.67 -16.45 -5.34
CA ILE A 73 19.00 -15.51 -6.41
C ILE A 73 19.01 -16.27 -7.73
N SER A 74 18.28 -15.78 -8.72
CA SER A 74 18.43 -16.23 -10.11
C SER A 74 19.73 -15.64 -10.67
N THR A 75 20.76 -16.45 -10.86
CA THR A 75 21.96 -16.07 -11.60
C THR A 75 21.63 -15.89 -13.07
N LYS A 76 21.22 -14.68 -13.48
CA LYS A 76 21.35 -14.28 -14.88
C LYS A 76 22.82 -13.91 -15.12
N ILE A 77 23.35 -14.23 -16.30
CA ILE A 77 24.75 -13.99 -16.72
C ILE A 77 24.98 -12.49 -16.97
N ASP A 78 24.59 -11.64 -16.03
CA ASP A 78 24.85 -10.21 -16.09
C ASP A 78 25.76 -9.88 -14.90
N TYR A 79 26.93 -9.33 -15.22
CA TYR A 79 28.07 -9.17 -14.29
C TYR A 79 27.81 -8.13 -13.19
N SER A 80 26.61 -7.55 -13.14
CA SER A 80 26.21 -6.54 -12.16
C SER A 80 25.37 -7.16 -11.03
N ALA A 81 26.05 -7.63 -9.97
CA ALA A 81 25.40 -8.13 -8.75
C ALA A 81 24.60 -7.03 -7.98
N ASN A 82 24.80 -5.76 -8.31
CA ASN A 82 24.31 -4.60 -7.54
C ASN A 82 22.85 -4.20 -7.82
N ASN A 83 22.17 -4.81 -8.78
CA ASN A 83 20.77 -4.47 -9.10
C ASN A 83 19.74 -5.29 -8.29
N GLN A 84 20.20 -6.10 -7.33
CA GLN A 84 19.34 -6.99 -6.56
C GLN A 84 18.89 -6.33 -5.26
N TYR A 85 17.59 -6.38 -5.00
CA TYR A 85 17.01 -5.91 -3.76
C TYR A 85 17.10 -7.00 -2.69
N PHE A 86 17.64 -6.64 -1.53
CA PHE A 86 17.61 -7.44 -0.30
C PHE A 86 16.98 -6.58 0.79
N ALA A 87 16.03 -7.15 1.52
CA ALA A 87 15.47 -6.54 2.72
C ALA A 87 16.32 -6.94 3.92
N ASP A 88 16.63 -6.00 4.82
CA ASP A 88 17.34 -6.27 6.06
C ASP A 88 16.36 -6.53 7.22
N THR A 89 15.15 -5.94 7.14
CA THR A 89 14.11 -6.08 8.15
C THR A 89 12.82 -6.69 7.60
N LYS A 90 12.00 -7.28 8.49
CA LYS A 90 10.70 -7.83 8.09
C LYS A 90 9.72 -6.74 7.66
N GLU A 91 9.87 -5.55 8.22
CA GLU A 91 9.15 -4.36 7.80
C GLU A 91 9.43 -4.03 6.33
N GLU A 92 10.72 -3.99 5.95
CA GLU A 92 11.14 -3.75 4.57
C GLU A 92 10.66 -4.86 3.62
N GLU A 93 10.77 -6.13 4.01
CA GLU A 93 10.30 -7.25 3.20
C GLU A 93 8.79 -7.17 2.90
N LEU A 94 7.99 -6.66 3.84
CA LEU A 94 6.54 -6.52 3.72
C LEU A 94 6.11 -5.21 3.04
N ARG A 95 6.99 -4.21 2.99
CA ARG A 95 6.72 -2.91 2.36
C ARG A 95 6.80 -2.98 0.82
N VAL A 96 7.58 -3.93 0.28
CA VAL A 96 7.87 -4.09 -1.16
C VAL A 96 6.80 -4.87 -1.92
#